data_AF-A0A9E0A7E7-F1
#
_entry.id   AF-A0A9E0A7E7-F1
#
_cell.length_a   1.000
_cell.length_b   1.000
_cell.length_c   1.000
_cell.angle_alpha   90.00
_cell.angle_beta   90.00
_cell.angle_gamma   90.00
#
_symmetry.space_group_name_H-M   'P 1'
#
loop_
_entity.id
_entity.type
_entity.pdbx_description
1 polymer ?
#
loop_
_entity_poly.entity_id
_entity_poly.type
_entity_poly.pdbx_seq_one_letter_code
_entity_poly.pdbx_strand_id
1 'polypeptide(L)' 'MLTLFIGGGELLVIAIVILVIFGASKIPIFMRNLGRGVGEFKKGIKEAENQEDKEKE' A
#
# COMPACT_ATOMS: atom_id res chain seq x y z
N MET A 1 1.24 -20.52 -26.78
CA MET A 1 0.04 -19.65 -26.85
C MET A 1 -0.86 -19.81 -25.62
N LEU A 2 -1.04 -21.01 -25.05
CA LEU A 2 -1.85 -21.25 -23.83
C LEU A 2 -1.25 -20.69 -22.52
N THR A 3 0.08 -20.56 -22.42
CA THR A 3 0.75 -20.09 -21.19
C THR A 3 0.81 -18.56 -21.05
N LEU A 4 0.54 -17.80 -22.12
CA LEU A 4 0.48 -16.33 -22.06
C LEU A 4 -0.72 -15.82 -21.25
N PHE A 5 -1.73 -16.67 -21.04
CA PHE A 5 -2.96 -16.31 -20.35
C PHE A 5 -2.90 -16.50 -18.82
N ILE A 6 -1.99 -17.33 -18.30
CA ILE A 6 -1.97 -17.75 -16.87
C ILE A 6 -1.28 -16.73 -15.93
N GLY A 7 -0.95 -15.53 -16.40
CA GLY A 7 -0.24 -14.57 -15.52
C GLY A 7 -0.52 -13.11 -15.81
N GLY A 8 -0.20 -12.64 -17.01
CA GLY A 8 -0.28 -11.21 -17.31
C GLY A 8 -1.67 -10.73 -17.74
N GLY A 9 -2.35 -11.52 -18.57
CA GLY A 9 -3.63 -11.12 -19.17
C GLY A 9 -4.78 -11.02 -18.16
N GLU A 10 -4.96 -12.03 -17.31
CA GLU A 10 -6.02 -12.05 -16.29
C GLU A 10 -5.85 -10.92 -15.26
N LEU A 11 -4.61 -10.69 -14.79
CA LEU A 11 -4.30 -9.59 -13.88
C LEU A 11 -4.59 -8.23 -14.50
N LEU A 12 -4.30 -8.04 -15.79
CA LEU A 12 -4.62 -6.80 -16.51
C LEU A 12 -6.14 -6.57 -16.57
N VAL A 13 -6.91 -7.62 -16.89
CA VAL A 13 -8.38 -7.53 -16.95
C VAL A 13 -8.95 -7.19 -15.57
N ILE A 14 -8.49 -7.84 -14.50
CA ILE A 14 -8.91 -7.55 -13.12
C ILE A 14 -8.55 -6.10 -12.76
N ALA A 15 -7.34 -5.64 -13.08
CA ALA A 15 -6.92 -4.28 -12.84
C ALA A 15 -7.82 -3.26 -13.57
N ILE A 16 -8.21 -3.53 -14.81
CA ILE A 16 -9.14 -2.69 -15.58
C ILE A 16 -10.53 -2.66 -14.94
N VAL A 17 -11.07 -3.81 -14.51
CA VAL A 17 -12.38 -3.86 -13.83
C VAL A 17 -12.37 -3.04 -12.54
N ILE A 18 -11.33 -3.19 -11.72
CA ILE A 18 -11.14 -2.39 -10.50
C ILE A 18 -11.02 -0.91 -10.88
N LEU A 19 -10.26 -0.57 -11.92
CA LEU A 19 -10.09 0.80 -12.39
C LEU A 19 -11.41 1.44 -12.84
N VAL A 20 -12.31 0.68 -13.46
CA VAL A 20 -13.63 1.18 -13.89
C VAL A 20 -14.54 1.42 -12.68
N ILE A 21 -14.55 0.51 -11.70
CA ILE A 21 -15.39 0.62 -10.50
C ILE A 21 -14.91 1.76 -9.60
N PHE A 22 -13.61 1.84 -9.36
CA PHE A 22 -13.03 2.83 -8.44
C PHE A 22 -12.64 4.13 -9.14
N GLY A 23 -12.39 4.13 -10.44
CA GLY A 23 -11.81 5.24 -11.19
C GLY A 23 -10.28 5.35 -11.01
N ALA A 24 -9.59 5.79 -12.05
CA ALA A 24 -8.13 5.92 -12.06
C ALA A 24 -7.55 6.85 -10.99
N SER A 25 -8.34 7.82 -10.54
CA SER A 25 -7.89 8.79 -9.53
C SER A 25 -8.03 8.29 -8.08
N LYS A 26 -8.90 7.30 -7.79
CA LYS A 26 -9.13 6.87 -6.40
C LYS A 26 -8.02 5.98 -5.87
N ILE A 27 -7.42 5.13 -6.71
CA ILE A 27 -6.31 4.26 -6.29
C ILE A 27 -5.08 5.06 -5.80
N PRO A 28 -4.58 6.07 -6.54
CA PRO A 28 -3.48 6.94 -6.07
C PRO A 28 -3.80 7.70 -4.79
N ILE A 29 -5.02 8.21 -4.66
CA ILE A 29 -5.45 8.96 -3.47
C ILE A 29 -5.51 8.04 -2.25
N PHE A 30 -6.07 6.83 -2.41
CA PHE A 30 -6.10 5.81 -1.36
C PHE A 30 -4.69 5.39 -0.94
N MET A 31 -3.80 5.11 -1.89
CA MET A 31 -2.40 4.78 -1.59
C MET A 31 -1.67 5.91 -0.87
N ARG A 32 -1.89 7.17 -1.27
CA ARG A 32 -1.28 8.33 -0.60
C ARG A 32 -1.73 8.45 0.85
N ASN A 33 -3.02 8.23 1.12
CA ASN A 33 -3.57 8.31 2.48
C ASN A 33 -3.12 7.13 3.34
N LEU A 34 -3.12 5.90 2.80
CA LEU A 34 -2.55 4.74 3.49
C LEU A 34 -1.06 4.90 3.76
N GLY A 35 -0.29 5.36 2.77
CA GLY A 35 1.16 5.56 2.91
C GLY A 35 1.50 6.57 3.99
N ARG A 36 0.72 7.64 4.11
CA ARG A 36 0.82 8.61 5.22
C ARG A 36 0.53 7.94 6.56
N GLY A 37 -0.57 7.19 6.68
CA GLY A 37 -0.94 6.49 7.92
C GLY A 37 0.12 5.48 8.36
N VAL A 38 0.63 4.66 7.43
CA VAL A 38 1.72 3.70 7.70
C VAL A 38 3.01 4.42 8.08
N GLY A 39 3.31 5.57 7.45
CA GLY A 39 4.48 6.38 7.77
C GLY A 39 4.45 6.94 9.19
N GLU A 40 3.33 7.55 9.58
CA GLU A 40 3.15 8.07 10.95
C GLU A 40 3.12 6.94 11.98
N PHE A 41 2.52 5.78 11.65
CA PHE A 41 2.55 4.59 12.50
C PHE A 41 3.98 4.10 12.77
N LYS A 42 4.80 4.00 11.71
CA LYS A 42 6.22 3.62 11.86
C LYS A 42 7.03 4.63 12.66
N LYS A 43 6.78 5.93 12.51
CA LYS A 43 7.44 6.97 13.31
C LYS A 43 7.09 6.84 14.79
N GLY A 44 5.81 6.68 15.11
CA GLY A 44 5.34 6.52 16.49
C GLY A 44 5.96 5.30 17.19
N ILE A 45 6.08 4.17 16.49
CA ILE A 45 6.77 2.98 17.03
C ILE A 45 8.24 3.29 17.34
N LYS A 46 8.95 3.92 16.40
CA LYS A 46 10.37 4.23 16.56
C LYS A 46 10.63 5.26 17.68
N GLU A 47 9.73 6.23 17.84
CA GLU A 47 9.79 7.19 18.94
C GLU A 47 9.56 6.51 20.30
N ALA A 48 8.64 5.55 20.38
CA ALA A 48 8.41 4.76 21.59
C ALA A 48 9.64 3.90 21.95
N GLU A 49 10.24 3.20 20.98
CA GLU A 49 11.47 2.43 21.17
C GLU A 49 12.62 3.32 21.69
N ASN A 50 12.83 4.49 21.07
CA ASN A 50 13.87 5.43 21.49
C ASN A 50 13.61 6.06 22.88
N GLN A 51 12.37 6.13 23.35
CA GLN A 51 12.05 6.61 24.69
C GLN A 51 12.36 5.54 25.74
N GLU A 52 12.05 4.28 25.46
CA GLU A 52 12.38 3.15 26.36
C GLU A 52 13.89 2.97 26.56
N ASP A 53 14.71 3.28 25.56
CA ASP A 53 16.17 3.20 25.67
C ASP A 53 16.77 4.35 26.50
N LYS A 54 16.13 5.53 26.53
CA LYS A 54 16.58 6.69 27.32
C LYS A 54 16.16 6.66 28.78
N GLU A 55 15.15 5.87 29.12
CA GLU A 55 14.64 5.73 30.49
C GLU A 55 15.38 4.64 31.28
N LYS A 56 16.23 3.86 30.61
CA LYS A 56 17.04 2.77 31.19
C LYS A 56 18.52 3.13 31.40
N GLU A 57 18.92 4.35 31.04
CA GLU A 57 20.23 4.97 31.35
C GLU A 57 20.12 5.92 32.56
#